data_AF-A0A3B4WRY4-F1
#
_entry.id   AF-A0A3B4WRY4-F1
#
_cell.length_a   1.000
_cell.length_b   1.000
_cell.length_c   1.000
_cell.angle_alpha   90.00
_cell.angle_beta   90.00
_cell.angle_gamma   90.00
#
_symmetry.space_group_name_H-M   'P 1'
#
loop_
_entity.id
_entity.type
_entity.pdbx_description
1 polymer ?
#
loop_
_entity_poly.entity_id
_entity_poly.type
_entity_poly.pdbx_seq_one_letter_code
_entity_poly.pdbx_strand_id
1 'polypeptide(L)'
;MQDSSQTMWGLNARLKGFLEQVNRLQEANRQLEAQIAEWGIRNASRSQDWSQQEQTVKELRAQVGKLLMENAQLALQSDSMKSKAAAVQARCETEERNTRHLEQQVALLRESKTKADQSSMTLQADFHRSMTELQKMHQEYEAAQALQLQRAGSCDALLATTTAAAAGGVEEDGTGMELTQLLDRIRAQCDHNRLPGPGERHHGLGAVSNPPPGLVGPSRSGAGAAAAASSRTHRGALSEEEAAWAQVSLGGAALREARAELAEARKQWHSLQVEIETLHALEKGLESSLQHTQRMYSNQLQDLSQVIVGLESELEQVRDGLATQRQRHSQLLNTKMRLEREIATYRRLLEREEGRYMGREGQPMSLRPWRSSVVELKENGLENGFSDPAVSPDEPKSEPLPEIPSLLPAENGIKKSILHRQQSLVILTGKTHTYTHTHTHTHTHKCTHTLTAVMSCYDLLFIQSQSKIKTCQSPP
;
A
#
# COMPACT_ATOMS: atom_id res chain seq x y z
N MET A 1 -69.17 58.97 87.43
CA MET A 1 -68.27 57.99 88.10
C MET A 1 -68.50 56.56 87.63
N GLN A 2 -69.73 56.02 87.67
CA GLN A 2 -69.99 54.61 87.30
C GLN A 2 -69.62 54.25 85.84
N ASP A 3 -69.89 55.12 84.85
CA ASP A 3 -69.61 54.82 83.43
C ASP A 3 -68.11 54.61 83.14
N SER A 4 -67.23 55.32 83.85
CA SER A 4 -65.77 55.12 83.75
C SER A 4 -65.34 53.76 84.30
N SER A 5 -66.01 53.25 85.34
CA SER A 5 -65.75 51.93 85.90
C SER A 5 -66.27 50.81 84.97
N GLN A 6 -67.46 50.97 84.38
CA GLN A 6 -68.01 49.99 83.44
C GLN A 6 -67.23 49.94 82.11
N THR A 7 -66.77 51.08 81.60
CA THR A 7 -65.90 51.12 80.40
C THR A 7 -64.51 50.52 80.67
N MET A 8 -63.90 50.80 81.83
CA MET A 8 -62.67 50.14 82.27
C MET A 8 -62.87 48.62 82.41
N TRP A 9 -63.98 48.17 82.99
CA TRP A 9 -64.30 46.75 83.13
C TRP A 9 -64.47 46.06 81.77
N GLY A 10 -65.17 46.67 80.81
CA GLY A 10 -65.31 46.16 79.45
C GLY A 10 -63.98 46.10 78.67
N LEU A 11 -63.10 47.09 78.87
CA LEU A 11 -61.73 47.07 78.34
C LEU A 11 -60.90 45.94 78.97
N ASN A 12 -60.94 45.77 80.29
CA ASN A 12 -60.22 44.71 80.98
C ASN A 12 -60.74 43.31 80.63
N ALA A 13 -62.06 43.15 80.44
CA ALA A 13 -62.66 41.90 79.97
C ALA A 13 -62.21 41.55 78.54
N ARG A 14 -62.16 42.55 77.64
CA ARG A 14 -61.59 42.38 76.28
C ARG A 14 -60.10 42.07 76.32
N LEU A 15 -59.31 42.81 77.10
CA LEU A 15 -57.87 42.57 77.26
C LEU A 15 -57.59 41.17 77.80
N LYS A 16 -58.37 40.71 78.80
CA LYS A 16 -58.29 39.33 79.30
C LYS A 16 -58.59 38.31 78.21
N GLY A 17 -59.65 38.52 77.43
CA GLY A 17 -59.97 37.67 76.27
C GLY A 17 -58.87 37.63 75.20
N PHE A 18 -58.25 38.79 74.92
CA PHE A 18 -57.08 38.86 74.03
C PHE A 18 -55.87 38.13 74.60
N LEU A 19 -55.55 38.29 75.90
CA LEU A 19 -54.43 37.59 76.55
C LEU A 19 -54.67 36.07 76.61
N GLU A 20 -55.88 35.63 76.90
CA GLU A 20 -56.25 34.20 76.82
C GLU A 20 -56.09 33.66 75.39
N GLN A 21 -56.49 34.42 74.38
CA GLN A 21 -56.34 34.00 72.98
C GLN A 21 -54.87 33.99 72.54
N VAL A 22 -54.07 34.97 72.97
CA VAL A 22 -52.61 35.00 72.75
C VAL A 22 -51.95 33.80 73.41
N ASN A 23 -52.31 33.47 74.67
CA ASN A 23 -51.78 32.29 75.36
C ASN A 23 -52.17 30.99 74.63
N ARG A 24 -53.43 30.84 74.17
CA ARG A 24 -53.85 29.67 73.36
C ARG A 24 -53.07 29.55 72.06
N LEU A 25 -52.82 30.66 71.37
CA LEU A 25 -52.01 30.69 70.14
C LEU A 25 -50.53 30.41 70.41
N GLN A 26 -49.98 30.88 71.53
CA GLN A 26 -48.61 30.56 71.95
C GLN A 26 -48.46 29.08 72.31
N GLU A 27 -49.44 28.49 72.99
CA GLU A 27 -49.44 27.06 73.33
C GLU A 27 -49.58 26.19 72.08
N ALA A 28 -50.46 26.57 71.16
CA ALA A 28 -50.60 25.91 69.86
C ALA A 28 -49.34 26.04 68.99
N ASN A 29 -48.70 27.23 68.96
CA ASN A 29 -47.42 27.41 68.29
C ASN A 29 -46.32 26.55 68.91
N ARG A 30 -46.22 26.48 70.25
CA ARG A 30 -45.28 25.55 70.92
C ARG A 30 -45.50 24.10 70.55
N GLN A 31 -46.75 23.67 70.44
CA GLN A 31 -47.09 22.31 70.02
C GLN A 31 -46.74 22.06 68.55
N LEU A 32 -46.99 23.02 67.65
CA LEU A 32 -46.60 22.94 66.24
C LEU A 32 -45.07 22.97 66.07
N GLU A 33 -44.35 23.83 66.79
CA GLU A 33 -42.89 23.88 66.83
C GLU A 33 -42.30 22.54 67.32
N ALA A 34 -42.87 21.95 68.37
CA ALA A 34 -42.48 20.62 68.86
C ALA A 34 -42.75 19.52 67.82
N GLN A 35 -43.90 19.55 67.14
CA GLN A 35 -44.21 18.61 66.06
C GLN A 35 -43.28 18.79 64.85
N ILE A 36 -42.95 20.02 64.47
CA ILE A 36 -41.99 20.32 63.40
C ILE A 36 -40.58 19.83 63.79
N ALA A 37 -40.17 20.00 65.04
CA ALA A 37 -38.89 19.50 65.54
C ALA A 37 -38.85 17.96 65.55
N GLU A 38 -39.89 17.29 66.07
CA GLU A 38 -39.97 15.83 66.09
C GLU A 38 -40.03 15.24 64.67
N TRP A 39 -40.83 15.84 63.78
CA TRP A 39 -40.87 15.48 62.37
C TRP A 39 -39.51 15.72 61.70
N GLY A 40 -38.83 16.81 62.03
CA GLY A 40 -37.47 17.09 61.61
C GLY A 40 -36.49 15.99 61.99
N ILE A 41 -36.51 15.50 63.24
CA ILE A 41 -35.64 14.41 63.71
C ILE A 41 -35.99 13.07 63.02
N ARG A 42 -37.29 12.74 62.95
CA ARG A 42 -37.81 11.50 62.34
C ARG A 42 -37.60 11.47 60.83
N ASN A 43 -37.57 12.63 60.17
CA ASN A 43 -37.38 12.75 58.73
C ASN A 43 -35.91 13.09 58.35
N ALA A 44 -35.07 13.57 59.28
CA ALA A 44 -33.62 13.66 59.10
C ALA A 44 -32.97 12.27 59.04
N SER A 45 -33.45 11.33 59.85
CA SER A 45 -33.09 9.90 59.72
C SER A 45 -33.67 9.24 58.45
N ARG A 46 -34.58 9.94 57.75
CA ARG A 46 -35.11 9.60 56.43
C ARG A 46 -34.55 10.48 55.30
N SER A 47 -33.67 11.43 55.63
CA SER A 47 -32.89 12.21 54.68
C SER A 47 -31.76 11.32 54.17
N GLN A 48 -32.16 10.36 53.32
CA GLN A 48 -31.31 9.39 52.67
C GLN A 48 -30.07 10.10 52.10
N ASP A 49 -28.87 9.63 52.44
CA ASP A 49 -27.61 10.33 52.17
C ASP A 49 -27.32 10.46 50.65
N TRP A 50 -27.88 11.50 50.04
CA TRP A 50 -27.73 11.80 48.60
C TRP A 50 -26.26 11.98 48.17
N SER A 51 -25.33 12.15 49.12
CA SER A 51 -23.89 12.19 48.90
C SER A 51 -23.38 11.01 48.04
N GLN A 52 -23.90 9.80 48.23
CA GLN A 52 -23.51 8.64 47.41
C GLN A 52 -24.01 8.76 45.96
N GLN A 53 -25.22 9.27 45.76
CA GLN A 53 -25.78 9.50 44.43
C GLN A 53 -25.13 10.71 43.74
N GLU A 54 -24.77 11.75 44.49
CA GLU A 54 -24.01 12.88 43.98
C GLU A 54 -22.59 12.46 43.56
N GLN A 55 -21.94 11.60 44.35
CA GLN A 55 -20.62 11.06 44.03
C GLN A 55 -20.64 10.18 42.77
N THR A 56 -21.59 9.25 42.65
CA THR A 56 -21.75 8.45 41.43
C THR A 56 -22.10 9.31 40.20
N VAL A 57 -22.90 10.37 40.35
CA VAL A 57 -23.15 11.33 39.26
C VAL A 57 -21.89 12.13 38.89
N LYS A 58 -21.05 12.51 39.85
CA LYS A 58 -19.74 13.15 39.57
C LYS A 58 -18.81 12.21 38.82
N GLU A 59 -18.73 10.95 39.24
CA GLU A 59 -17.91 9.91 38.59
C GLU A 59 -18.40 9.61 37.17
N LEU A 60 -19.71 9.44 36.96
CA LEU A 60 -20.29 9.25 35.63
C LEU A 60 -20.05 10.47 34.72
N ARG A 61 -20.14 11.70 35.23
CA ARG A 61 -19.81 12.91 34.46
C ARG A 61 -18.32 12.97 34.09
N ALA A 62 -17.43 12.55 35.00
CA ALA A 62 -16.00 12.47 34.72
C ALA A 62 -15.68 11.40 33.67
N GLN A 63 -16.33 10.23 33.73
CA GLN A 63 -16.21 9.16 32.73
C GLN A 63 -16.73 9.61 31.36
N VAL A 64 -17.89 10.28 31.29
CA VAL A 64 -18.41 10.87 30.05
C VAL A 64 -17.45 11.93 29.50
N GLY A 65 -16.88 12.78 30.35
CA GLY A 65 -15.86 13.75 29.93
C GLY A 65 -14.62 13.09 29.33
N LYS A 66 -14.12 12.02 29.96
CA LYS A 66 -13.00 11.21 29.45
C LYS A 66 -13.32 10.59 28.10
N LEU A 67 -14.47 9.92 27.97
CA LEU A 67 -14.93 9.29 26.73
C LEU A 67 -15.15 10.31 25.61
N LEU A 68 -15.62 11.53 25.91
CA LEU A 68 -15.75 12.61 24.91
C LEU A 68 -14.40 13.10 24.41
N MET A 69 -13.40 13.22 25.29
CA MET A 69 -12.02 13.58 24.90
C MET A 69 -11.35 12.47 24.10
N GLU A 70 -11.50 11.22 24.51
CA GLU A 70 -11.02 10.04 23.76
C GLU A 70 -11.70 9.94 22.39
N ASN A 71 -13.01 10.17 22.30
CA ASN A 71 -13.74 10.19 21.03
C ASN A 71 -13.25 11.32 20.10
N ALA A 72 -13.06 12.53 20.62
CA ALA A 72 -12.51 13.65 19.87
C ALA A 72 -11.08 13.37 19.38
N GLN A 73 -10.24 12.75 20.21
CA GLN A 73 -8.89 12.32 19.83
C GLN A 73 -8.93 11.25 18.72
N LEU A 74 -9.80 10.24 18.84
CA LEU A 74 -9.99 9.20 17.83
C LEU A 74 -10.53 9.77 16.51
N ALA A 75 -11.41 10.77 16.55
CA ALA A 75 -11.90 11.47 15.36
C ALA A 75 -10.78 12.23 14.65
N LEU A 76 -9.96 12.99 15.40
CA LEU A 76 -8.79 13.70 14.85
C LEU A 76 -7.74 12.72 14.30
N GLN A 77 -7.49 11.60 14.97
CA GLN A 77 -6.64 10.53 14.44
C GLN A 77 -7.21 9.96 13.14
N SER A 78 -8.51 9.63 13.11
CA SER A 78 -9.20 9.12 11.91
C SER A 78 -9.04 10.05 10.72
N ASP A 79 -9.28 11.35 10.89
CA ASP A 79 -9.14 12.34 9.81
C ASP A 79 -7.66 12.55 9.41
N SER A 80 -6.74 12.47 10.37
CA SER A 80 -5.29 12.47 10.11
C SER A 80 -4.87 11.25 9.29
N MET A 81 -5.44 10.06 9.54
CA MET A 81 -5.14 8.85 8.75
C MET A 81 -5.79 8.89 7.37
N LYS A 82 -7.01 9.45 7.23
CA LYS A 82 -7.69 9.65 5.93
C LYS A 82 -6.91 10.60 5.01
N SER A 83 -6.47 11.75 5.53
CA SER A 83 -5.57 12.66 4.81
C SER A 83 -4.27 11.95 4.42
N LYS A 84 -3.75 11.12 5.35
CA LYS A 84 -2.63 10.18 5.17
C LYS A 84 -2.77 9.34 3.90
N ALA A 85 -3.86 8.59 3.83
CA ALA A 85 -4.19 7.67 2.74
C ALA A 85 -4.45 8.40 1.42
N ALA A 86 -5.17 9.53 1.44
CA ALA A 86 -5.43 10.32 0.24
C ALA A 86 -4.13 10.84 -0.41
N ALA A 87 -3.15 11.25 0.39
CA ALA A 87 -1.84 11.67 -0.12
C ALA A 87 -1.04 10.50 -0.75
N VAL A 88 -1.11 9.31 -0.16
CA VAL A 88 -0.48 8.11 -0.73
C VAL A 88 -1.20 7.66 -2.00
N GLN A 89 -2.53 7.65 -2.03
CA GLN A 89 -3.32 7.33 -3.21
C GLN A 89 -2.98 8.26 -4.38
N ALA A 90 -2.99 9.58 -4.16
CA ALA A 90 -2.63 10.56 -5.18
C ALA A 90 -1.22 10.31 -5.73
N ARG A 91 -0.27 9.94 -4.85
CA ARG A 91 1.09 9.56 -5.28
C ARG A 91 1.08 8.28 -6.11
N CYS A 92 0.42 7.20 -5.67
CA CYS A 92 0.31 5.96 -6.45
C CYS A 92 -0.26 6.23 -7.84
N GLU A 93 -1.33 7.02 -7.95
CA GLU A 93 -1.88 7.39 -9.26
C GLU A 93 -0.90 8.20 -10.12
N THR A 94 -0.04 9.05 -9.54
CA THR A 94 1.03 9.74 -10.31
C THR A 94 2.13 8.78 -10.76
N GLU A 95 2.57 7.86 -9.91
CA GLU A 95 3.58 6.85 -10.29
C GLU A 95 3.02 5.93 -11.39
N GLU A 96 1.75 5.51 -11.30
CA GLU A 96 1.11 4.71 -12.37
C GLU A 96 0.95 5.47 -13.70
N ARG A 97 0.83 6.80 -13.68
CA ARG A 97 0.84 7.61 -14.92
C ARG A 97 2.26 7.67 -15.48
N ASN A 98 3.27 7.79 -14.62
CA ASN A 98 4.69 7.79 -15.00
C ASN A 98 5.13 6.44 -15.58
N THR A 99 4.78 5.30 -14.95
CA THR A 99 5.14 3.97 -15.46
C THR A 99 4.53 3.72 -16.83
N ARG A 100 3.23 3.97 -17.02
CA ARG A 100 2.57 3.86 -18.33
C ARG A 100 3.23 4.75 -19.39
N HIS A 101 3.67 5.94 -19.04
CA HIS A 101 4.38 6.83 -19.96
C HIS A 101 5.77 6.29 -20.34
N LEU A 102 6.54 5.79 -19.36
CA LEU A 102 7.85 5.16 -19.60
C LEU A 102 7.71 3.87 -20.42
N GLU A 103 6.70 3.05 -20.17
CA GLU A 103 6.38 1.85 -20.96
C GLU A 103 6.09 2.22 -22.43
N GLN A 104 5.34 3.29 -22.68
CA GLN A 104 5.10 3.82 -24.02
C GLN A 104 6.39 4.30 -24.69
N GLN A 105 7.25 5.05 -23.99
CA GLN A 105 8.55 5.47 -24.52
C GLN A 105 9.44 4.27 -24.87
N VAL A 106 9.51 3.27 -24.00
CA VAL A 106 10.29 2.04 -24.22
C VAL A 106 9.72 1.23 -25.40
N ALA A 107 8.40 1.19 -25.58
CA ALA A 107 7.77 0.57 -26.75
C ALA A 107 8.16 1.28 -28.06
N LEU A 108 8.10 2.62 -28.09
CA LEU A 108 8.52 3.43 -29.25
C LEU A 108 10.01 3.26 -29.56
N LEU A 109 10.87 3.22 -28.54
CA LEU A 109 12.31 2.96 -28.72
C LEU A 109 12.59 1.55 -29.26
N ARG A 110 11.82 0.53 -28.83
CA ARG A 110 11.90 -0.83 -29.39
C ARG A 110 11.49 -0.85 -30.85
N GLU A 111 10.42 -0.15 -31.23
CA GLU A 111 9.98 -0.05 -32.64
C GLU A 111 11.01 0.71 -33.51
N SER A 112 11.57 1.80 -32.99
CA SER A 112 12.66 2.53 -33.66
C SER A 112 13.89 1.64 -33.86
N LYS A 113 14.27 0.86 -32.84
CA LYS A 113 15.34 -0.13 -32.93
C LYS A 113 15.03 -1.18 -34.00
N THR A 114 13.85 -1.81 -34.01
CA THR A 114 13.56 -2.85 -35.01
C THR A 114 13.57 -2.32 -36.44
N LYS A 115 13.17 -1.06 -36.67
CA LYS A 115 13.30 -0.38 -37.97
C LYS A 115 14.77 -0.14 -38.37
N ALA A 116 15.63 0.22 -37.42
CA ALA A 116 17.06 0.39 -37.65
C ALA A 116 17.78 -0.95 -37.88
N ASP A 117 17.41 -2.00 -37.15
CA ASP A 117 17.91 -3.37 -37.35
C ASP A 117 17.48 -3.88 -38.74
N GLN A 118 16.24 -3.62 -39.18
CA GLN A 118 15.75 -3.94 -40.52
C GLN A 118 16.52 -3.19 -41.62
N SER A 119 16.72 -1.88 -41.49
CA SER A 119 17.47 -1.11 -42.50
C SER A 119 18.96 -1.48 -42.55
N SER A 120 19.55 -1.84 -41.41
CA SER A 120 20.90 -2.40 -41.35
C SER A 120 21.01 -3.73 -42.08
N MET A 121 20.07 -4.66 -41.85
CA MET A 121 20.01 -5.94 -42.55
C MET A 121 19.83 -5.79 -44.07
N THR A 122 18.98 -4.87 -44.53
CA THR A 122 18.84 -4.61 -45.98
C THR A 122 20.13 -4.02 -46.56
N LEU A 123 20.76 -3.06 -45.88
CA LEU A 123 22.00 -2.45 -46.36
C LEU A 123 23.16 -3.45 -46.41
N GLN A 124 23.23 -4.38 -45.44
CA GLN A 124 24.17 -5.49 -45.46
C GLN A 124 23.90 -6.44 -46.63
N ALA A 125 22.63 -6.78 -46.90
CA ALA A 125 22.28 -7.64 -48.03
C ALA A 125 22.66 -6.99 -49.39
N ASP A 126 22.38 -5.70 -49.55
CA ASP A 126 22.75 -4.94 -50.75
C ASP A 126 24.27 -4.82 -50.92
N PHE A 127 25.02 -4.63 -49.83
CA PHE A 127 26.49 -4.65 -49.86
C PHE A 127 27.03 -6.02 -50.28
N HIS A 128 26.54 -7.11 -49.68
CA HIS A 128 26.95 -8.47 -50.09
C HIS A 128 26.61 -8.75 -51.56
N ARG A 129 25.44 -8.31 -52.02
CA ARG A 129 25.03 -8.40 -53.42
C ARG A 129 26.03 -7.69 -54.33
N SER A 130 26.30 -6.41 -54.08
CA SER A 130 27.26 -5.62 -54.86
C SER A 130 28.65 -6.24 -54.87
N MET A 131 29.12 -6.77 -53.73
CA MET A 131 30.40 -7.50 -53.65
C MET A 131 30.40 -8.76 -54.53
N THR A 132 29.33 -9.55 -54.54
CA THR A 132 29.24 -10.74 -55.42
C THR A 132 29.10 -10.38 -56.90
N GLU A 133 28.45 -9.26 -57.23
CA GLU A 133 28.34 -8.75 -58.60
C GLU A 133 29.71 -8.27 -59.11
N LEU A 134 30.48 -7.53 -58.29
CA LEU A 134 31.86 -7.14 -58.59
C LEU A 134 32.79 -8.35 -58.77
N GLN A 135 32.67 -9.38 -57.91
CA GLN A 135 33.45 -10.62 -58.04
C GLN A 135 33.15 -11.36 -59.35
N LYS A 136 31.87 -11.44 -59.76
CA LYS A 136 31.49 -12.02 -61.06
C LYS A 136 32.05 -11.22 -62.23
N MET A 137 31.88 -9.90 -62.23
CA MET A 137 32.44 -9.03 -63.28
C MET A 137 33.97 -9.16 -63.39
N HIS A 138 34.67 -9.32 -62.26
CA HIS A 138 36.11 -9.57 -62.24
C HIS A 138 36.48 -10.94 -62.84
N GLN A 139 35.77 -12.01 -62.47
CA GLN A 139 35.95 -13.36 -63.04
C GLN A 139 35.65 -13.40 -64.54
N GLU A 140 34.60 -12.70 -65.00
CA GLU A 140 34.25 -12.57 -66.42
C GLU A 140 35.33 -11.78 -67.19
N TYR A 141 35.89 -10.72 -66.59
CA TYR A 141 37.01 -9.98 -67.16
C TYR A 141 38.27 -10.85 -67.30
N GLU A 142 38.65 -11.59 -66.26
CA GLU A 142 39.79 -12.52 -66.30
C GLU A 142 39.59 -13.63 -67.35
N ALA A 143 38.39 -14.21 -67.43
CA ALA A 143 38.05 -15.21 -68.44
C ALA A 143 38.11 -14.65 -69.87
N ALA A 144 37.62 -13.42 -70.08
CA ALA A 144 37.71 -12.73 -71.36
C ALA A 144 39.17 -12.43 -71.76
N GLN A 145 40.00 -12.01 -70.78
CA GLN A 145 41.43 -11.79 -70.99
C GLN A 145 42.18 -13.08 -71.32
N ALA A 146 41.88 -14.19 -70.65
CA ALA A 146 42.44 -15.51 -70.95
C ALA A 146 42.07 -15.98 -72.37
N LEU A 147 40.81 -15.76 -72.80
CA LEU A 147 40.38 -16.05 -74.17
C LEU A 147 41.08 -15.16 -75.22
N GLN A 148 41.37 -13.90 -74.91
CA GLN A 148 42.18 -13.05 -75.79
C GLN A 148 43.62 -13.54 -75.91
N LEU A 149 44.26 -13.90 -74.79
CA LEU A 149 45.62 -14.46 -74.78
C LEU A 149 45.71 -15.78 -75.56
N GLN A 150 44.71 -16.67 -75.42
CA GLN A 150 44.64 -17.92 -76.18
C GLN A 150 44.48 -17.68 -77.69
N ARG A 151 43.69 -16.65 -78.08
CA ARG A 151 43.56 -16.25 -79.49
C ARG A 151 44.85 -15.64 -80.04
N ALA A 152 45.54 -14.80 -79.27
CA ALA A 152 46.84 -14.24 -79.64
C ALA A 152 47.88 -15.35 -79.86
N GLY A 153 48.02 -16.29 -78.92
CA GLY A 153 48.91 -17.45 -79.07
C GLY A 153 48.54 -18.38 -80.23
N SER A 154 47.26 -18.47 -80.60
CA SER A 154 46.81 -19.19 -81.80
C SER A 154 47.22 -18.47 -83.10
N CYS A 155 47.15 -17.13 -83.12
CA CYS A 155 47.67 -16.34 -84.23
C CYS A 155 49.20 -16.44 -84.34
N ASP A 156 49.93 -16.42 -83.21
CA ASP A 156 51.38 -16.62 -83.20
C ASP A 156 51.78 -18.04 -83.67
N ALA A 157 50.99 -19.07 -83.33
CA ALA A 157 51.20 -20.43 -83.85
C ALA A 157 50.94 -20.55 -85.37
N LEU A 158 49.96 -19.82 -85.91
CA LEU A 158 49.71 -19.72 -87.34
C LEU A 158 50.80 -18.91 -88.07
N LEU A 159 51.33 -17.86 -87.44
CA LEU A 159 52.48 -17.10 -87.94
C LEU A 159 53.78 -17.93 -87.88
N ALA A 160 53.98 -18.75 -86.85
CA ALA A 160 55.13 -19.64 -86.74
C ALA A 160 55.10 -20.77 -87.80
N THR A 161 53.92 -21.33 -88.08
CA THR A 161 53.77 -22.38 -89.11
C THR A 161 53.86 -21.83 -90.54
N THR A 162 53.40 -20.60 -90.79
CA THR A 162 53.57 -19.93 -92.10
C THR A 162 54.99 -19.39 -92.32
N THR A 163 55.67 -18.89 -91.29
CA THR A 163 57.09 -18.50 -91.40
C THR A 163 58.03 -19.69 -91.56
N ALA A 164 57.71 -20.85 -90.97
CA ALA A 164 58.41 -22.11 -91.25
C ALA A 164 58.24 -22.57 -92.71
N ALA A 165 57.11 -22.29 -93.35
CA ALA A 165 56.89 -22.53 -94.79
C ALA A 165 57.55 -21.47 -95.70
N ALA A 166 57.79 -20.26 -95.19
CA ALA A 166 58.42 -19.16 -95.93
C ALA A 166 59.96 -19.18 -95.89
N ALA A 167 60.59 -20.12 -95.18
CA ALA A 167 62.05 -20.34 -95.22
C ALA A 167 62.54 -20.97 -96.56
N GLY A 168 61.66 -21.03 -97.57
CA GLY A 168 61.86 -21.64 -98.90
C GLY A 168 62.17 -20.66 -100.04
N GLY A 169 62.88 -19.56 -99.77
CA GLY A 169 63.62 -18.79 -100.77
C GLY A 169 62.85 -17.78 -101.64
N VAL A 170 63.65 -17.14 -102.50
CA VAL A 170 63.34 -16.08 -103.50
C VAL A 170 63.33 -14.65 -102.96
N GLU A 171 64.22 -13.84 -103.55
CA GLU A 171 64.35 -12.39 -103.42
C GLU A 171 63.24 -11.70 -104.22
N GLU A 172 62.78 -10.50 -103.81
CA GLU A 172 62.47 -9.42 -104.77
C GLU A 172 62.25 -8.06 -104.09
N ASP A 173 63.12 -7.12 -104.43
CA ASP A 173 62.91 -5.70 -104.74
C ASP A 173 61.79 -4.87 -104.07
N GLY A 174 62.24 -3.76 -103.46
CA GLY A 174 61.65 -2.42 -103.59
C GLY A 174 60.36 -2.09 -102.83
N THR A 175 59.48 -3.06 -102.56
CA THR A 175 58.11 -2.81 -102.06
C THR A 175 58.01 -2.66 -100.53
N GLY A 176 59.04 -3.04 -99.78
CA GLY A 176 59.03 -3.03 -98.31
C GLY A 176 58.87 -1.65 -97.65
N MET A 177 59.23 -0.55 -98.35
CA MET A 177 59.10 0.81 -97.79
C MET A 177 57.65 1.31 -97.74
N GLU A 178 56.81 0.98 -98.73
CA GLU A 178 55.39 1.36 -98.67
C GLU A 178 54.63 0.54 -97.63
N LEU A 179 54.95 -0.75 -97.48
CA LEU A 179 54.28 -1.63 -96.53
C LEU A 179 54.64 -1.26 -95.08
N THR A 180 55.90 -0.86 -94.82
CA THR A 180 56.30 -0.29 -93.51
C THR A 180 55.57 1.02 -93.23
N GLN A 181 55.50 1.95 -94.20
CA GLN A 181 54.76 3.21 -94.04
C GLN A 181 53.26 2.99 -93.84
N LEU A 182 52.66 1.98 -94.49
CA LEU A 182 51.25 1.63 -94.30
C LEU A 182 51.00 1.05 -92.90
N LEU A 183 51.89 0.17 -92.42
CA LEU A 183 51.81 -0.41 -91.07
C LEU A 183 52.01 0.64 -89.97
N ASP A 184 52.92 1.60 -90.13
CA ASP A 184 53.07 2.71 -89.18
C ASP A 184 51.89 3.68 -89.22
N ARG A 185 51.24 3.85 -90.39
CA ARG A 185 50.01 4.64 -90.52
C ARG A 185 48.80 3.96 -89.88
N ILE A 186 48.71 2.62 -89.98
CA ILE A 186 47.71 1.80 -89.28
C ILE A 186 47.98 1.81 -87.77
N ARG A 187 49.24 1.68 -87.34
CA ARG A 187 49.64 1.77 -85.93
C ARG A 187 49.28 3.14 -85.33
N ALA A 188 49.57 4.22 -86.05
CA ALA A 188 49.12 5.57 -85.69
C ALA A 188 47.58 5.69 -85.68
N GLN A 189 46.85 5.08 -86.63
CA GLN A 189 45.38 5.05 -86.58
C GLN A 189 44.83 4.26 -85.40
N CYS A 190 45.48 3.18 -84.96
CA CYS A 190 45.11 2.45 -83.75
C CYS A 190 45.33 3.30 -82.48
N ASP A 191 46.42 4.07 -82.41
CA ASP A 191 46.67 5.01 -81.31
C ASP A 191 45.66 6.19 -81.31
N HIS A 192 45.16 6.61 -82.48
CA HIS A 192 44.11 7.64 -82.57
C HIS A 192 42.69 7.10 -82.31
N ASN A 193 42.42 5.82 -82.61
CA ASN A 193 41.14 5.16 -82.32
C ASN A 193 41.07 4.55 -80.91
N ARG A 194 42.15 4.58 -80.13
CA ARG A 194 42.11 4.30 -78.70
C ARG A 194 41.45 5.47 -77.98
N LEU A 195 40.12 5.45 -77.96
CA LEU A 195 39.28 6.30 -77.12
C LEU A 195 39.90 6.42 -75.72
N PRO A 196 39.98 7.63 -75.13
CA PRO A 196 40.46 7.77 -73.77
C PRO A 196 39.60 6.90 -72.86
N GLY A 197 40.21 6.02 -72.07
CA GLY A 197 39.51 5.37 -70.97
C GLY A 197 38.85 6.47 -70.13
N PRO A 198 37.54 6.36 -69.82
CA PRO A 198 36.81 7.46 -69.23
C PRO A 198 37.47 7.83 -67.90
N GLY A 199 37.92 9.09 -67.81
CA GLY A 199 38.36 9.64 -66.55
C GLY A 199 37.22 9.60 -65.53
N GLU A 200 37.60 9.49 -64.27
CA GLU A 200 36.77 9.87 -63.13
C GLU A 200 36.05 11.20 -63.46
N ARG A 201 34.69 11.22 -63.55
CA ARG A 201 33.79 12.32 -63.10
C ARG A 201 32.33 11.87 -62.92
N HIS A 202 31.99 11.52 -61.67
CA HIS A 202 30.88 12.06 -60.85
C HIS A 202 29.36 11.87 -61.17
N HIS A 203 28.60 11.79 -60.05
CA HIS A 203 27.14 11.98 -59.84
C HIS A 203 26.24 10.79 -60.25
N GLY A 204 25.14 10.40 -59.56
CA GLY A 204 24.43 10.82 -58.32
C GLY A 204 23.31 9.77 -58.01
N LEU A 205 22.28 9.88 -57.15
CA LEU A 205 21.71 10.88 -56.21
C LEU A 205 20.77 10.13 -55.20
N GLY A 206 20.39 10.74 -54.06
CA GLY A 206 19.32 10.22 -53.15
C GLY A 206 19.40 10.74 -51.70
N ALA A 207 19.25 12.04 -51.43
CA ALA A 207 18.04 12.68 -50.84
C ALA A 207 17.73 12.23 -49.38
N VAL A 208 17.63 13.12 -48.36
CA VAL A 208 16.68 14.25 -48.22
C VAL A 208 17.10 15.25 -47.08
N SER A 209 16.72 16.53 -47.23
CA SER A 209 16.53 17.61 -46.21
C SER A 209 17.66 18.61 -45.79
N ASN A 210 17.19 19.88 -45.68
CA ASN A 210 17.85 21.20 -45.44
C ASN A 210 18.00 21.56 -43.92
N PRO A 211 18.43 22.79 -43.50
CA PRO A 211 19.58 23.70 -43.82
C PRO A 211 20.29 24.14 -42.47
N PRO A 212 20.84 25.37 -42.17
CA PRO A 212 21.26 26.57 -42.95
C PRO A 212 22.77 27.01 -42.65
N PRO A 213 23.23 28.27 -42.33
CA PRO A 213 24.41 28.81 -43.08
C PRO A 213 25.52 29.64 -42.35
N GLY A 214 26.59 29.96 -43.09
CA GLY A 214 27.59 31.03 -42.81
C GLY A 214 29.06 30.54 -42.88
N LEU A 215 30.07 31.26 -43.39
CA LEU A 215 30.19 32.63 -43.92
C LEU A 215 31.35 32.72 -44.97
N VAL A 216 31.12 33.50 -46.04
CA VAL A 216 32.03 34.42 -46.76
C VAL A 216 33.57 34.28 -46.64
N GLY A 217 34.29 34.24 -47.77
CA GLY A 217 35.68 34.74 -47.84
C GLY A 217 36.54 34.26 -49.04
N PRO A 218 37.23 35.13 -49.80
CA PRO A 218 37.89 34.76 -51.08
C PRO A 218 39.44 34.69 -50.99
N SER A 219 40.21 34.19 -51.98
CA SER A 219 40.70 35.05 -53.08
C SER A 219 41.41 34.33 -54.25
N ARG A 220 40.84 34.56 -55.44
CA ARG A 220 41.36 34.74 -56.82
C ARG A 220 42.88 34.87 -57.10
N SER A 221 43.22 34.54 -58.36
CA SER A 221 44.39 34.94 -59.19
C SER A 221 45.65 34.06 -59.10
N GLY A 222 46.36 33.74 -60.21
CA GLY A 222 46.08 33.95 -61.63
C GLY A 222 47.34 34.02 -62.51
N ALA A 223 47.28 33.41 -63.71
CA ALA A 223 48.24 33.48 -64.84
C ALA A 223 49.66 32.85 -64.67
N GLY A 224 50.24 32.41 -65.80
CA GLY A 224 51.64 31.98 -65.91
C GLY A 224 51.85 30.83 -66.90
N ALA A 225 52.38 31.11 -68.10
CA ALA A 225 52.45 30.14 -69.20
C ALA A 225 53.83 29.45 -69.37
N ALA A 226 53.75 28.20 -69.84
CA ALA A 226 54.65 27.55 -70.80
C ALA A 226 56.13 27.22 -70.48
N ALA A 227 56.59 26.16 -71.17
CA ALA A 227 57.97 25.78 -71.48
C ALA A 227 58.92 25.30 -70.35
N ALA A 228 59.08 23.98 -70.22
CA ALA A 228 60.35 23.31 -69.89
C ALA A 228 60.30 21.79 -70.15
N ALA A 229 60.58 21.37 -71.38
CA ALA A 229 60.72 19.94 -71.71
C ALA A 229 62.18 19.49 -71.56
N SER A 230 62.64 19.22 -70.32
CA SER A 230 63.83 18.39 -69.99
C SER A 230 64.04 18.27 -68.47
N SER A 231 63.28 17.40 -67.79
CA SER A 231 63.50 16.98 -66.37
C SER A 231 62.55 15.82 -65.99
N ARG A 232 62.61 14.68 -66.70
CA ARG A 232 61.62 13.60 -66.53
C ARG A 232 62.04 12.45 -65.61
N THR A 233 63.34 12.26 -65.36
CA THR A 233 63.85 11.14 -64.55
C THR A 233 63.94 11.44 -63.05
N HIS A 234 64.31 12.68 -62.66
CA HIS A 234 64.43 13.05 -61.25
C HIS A 234 63.10 13.45 -60.57
N ARG A 235 62.07 13.78 -61.36
CA ARG A 235 60.71 14.11 -60.89
C ARG A 235 59.91 12.86 -60.48
N GLY A 236 60.23 11.69 -61.05
CA GLY A 236 59.58 10.42 -60.68
C GLY A 236 59.90 9.99 -59.25
N ALA A 237 61.19 9.93 -58.90
CA ALA A 237 61.64 9.53 -57.57
C ALA A 237 61.10 10.45 -56.45
N LEU A 238 61.09 11.78 -56.67
CA LEU A 238 60.49 12.72 -55.72
C LEU A 238 58.97 12.51 -55.56
N SER A 239 58.26 12.14 -56.64
CA SER A 239 56.84 11.82 -56.58
C SER A 239 56.55 10.50 -55.85
N GLU A 240 57.47 9.53 -55.90
CA GLU A 240 57.34 8.26 -55.16
C GLU A 240 57.63 8.45 -53.67
N GLU A 241 58.63 9.25 -53.31
CA GLU A 241 58.87 9.65 -51.91
C GLU A 241 57.71 10.48 -51.35
N GLU A 242 57.20 11.48 -52.09
CA GLU A 242 56.03 12.26 -51.68
C GLU A 242 54.78 11.38 -51.51
N ALA A 243 54.55 10.40 -52.38
CA ALA A 243 53.46 9.43 -52.25
C ALA A 243 53.63 8.52 -51.01
N ALA A 244 54.85 8.05 -50.72
CA ALA A 244 55.15 7.27 -49.53
C ALA A 244 54.94 8.08 -48.24
N TRP A 245 55.40 9.34 -48.21
CA TRP A 245 55.14 10.26 -47.09
C TRP A 245 53.66 10.57 -46.91
N ALA A 246 52.92 10.80 -48.00
CA ALA A 246 51.47 10.96 -47.96
C ALA A 246 50.78 9.73 -47.35
N GLN A 247 51.16 8.52 -47.79
CA GLN A 247 50.58 7.27 -47.30
C GLN A 247 50.93 6.98 -45.83
N VAL A 248 52.16 7.29 -45.38
CA VAL A 248 52.56 7.23 -43.97
C VAL A 248 51.78 8.25 -43.14
N SER A 249 51.57 9.48 -43.65
CA SER A 249 50.79 10.50 -42.95
C SER A 249 49.30 10.14 -42.82
N LEU A 250 48.73 9.48 -43.83
CA LEU A 250 47.36 8.98 -43.84
C LEU A 250 47.19 7.81 -42.86
N GLY A 251 48.13 6.86 -42.87
CA GLY A 251 48.18 5.78 -41.88
C GLY A 251 48.34 6.32 -40.44
N GLY A 252 49.17 7.35 -40.25
CA GLY A 252 49.31 8.06 -38.99
C GLY A 252 48.08 8.87 -38.57
N ALA A 253 47.22 9.26 -39.52
CA ALA A 253 45.92 9.89 -39.24
C ALA A 253 44.89 8.85 -38.77
N ALA A 254 44.73 7.76 -39.53
CA ALA A 254 43.85 6.65 -39.15
C ALA A 254 44.24 6.05 -37.78
N LEU A 255 45.54 5.93 -37.48
CA LEU A 255 46.00 5.45 -36.18
C LEU A 255 45.69 6.43 -35.03
N ARG A 256 45.63 7.74 -35.29
CA ARG A 256 45.21 8.74 -34.29
C ARG A 256 43.71 8.71 -34.07
N GLU A 257 42.93 8.53 -35.12
CA GLU A 257 41.46 8.41 -35.08
C GLU A 257 41.04 7.16 -34.30
N ALA A 258 41.56 5.98 -34.65
CA ALA A 258 41.32 4.74 -33.90
C ALA A 258 41.77 4.82 -32.43
N ARG A 259 42.82 5.59 -32.10
CA ARG A 259 43.23 5.86 -30.72
C ARG A 259 42.27 6.81 -29.98
N ALA A 260 41.68 7.79 -30.67
CA ALA A 260 40.68 8.68 -30.11
C ALA A 260 39.38 7.92 -29.81
N GLU A 261 38.89 7.12 -30.76
CA GLU A 261 37.74 6.21 -30.58
C GLU A 261 37.95 5.27 -29.38
N LEU A 262 39.12 4.65 -29.27
CA LEU A 262 39.44 3.75 -28.16
C LEU A 262 39.51 4.50 -26.82
N ALA A 263 39.95 5.76 -26.81
CA ALA A 263 39.91 6.61 -25.62
C ALA A 263 38.47 7.04 -25.24
N GLU A 264 37.59 7.26 -26.21
CA GLU A 264 36.17 7.56 -25.99
C GLU A 264 35.40 6.33 -25.49
N ALA A 265 35.59 5.16 -26.12
CA ALA A 265 35.04 3.89 -25.65
C ALA A 265 35.48 3.58 -24.22
N ARG A 266 36.74 3.88 -23.84
CA ARG A 266 37.21 3.79 -22.45
C ARG A 266 36.49 4.76 -21.52
N LYS A 267 36.25 6.02 -21.92
CA LYS A 267 35.49 6.98 -21.10
C LYS A 267 34.04 6.52 -20.91
N GLN A 268 33.40 6.04 -21.96
CA GLN A 268 32.04 5.47 -21.92
C GLN A 268 31.98 4.27 -20.97
N TRP A 269 32.95 3.35 -21.06
CA TRP A 269 33.05 2.21 -20.14
C TRP A 269 33.18 2.64 -18.66
N HIS A 270 34.07 3.59 -18.34
CA HIS A 270 34.19 4.11 -16.97
C HIS A 270 32.91 4.81 -16.49
N SER A 271 32.23 5.54 -17.37
CA SER A 271 30.95 6.20 -17.05
C SER A 271 29.86 5.19 -16.70
N LEU A 272 29.70 4.14 -17.53
CA LEU A 272 28.75 3.05 -17.28
C LEU A 272 29.11 2.24 -16.03
N GLN A 273 30.40 2.03 -15.76
CA GLN A 273 30.87 1.35 -14.55
C GLN A 273 30.45 2.13 -13.28
N VAL A 274 30.65 3.45 -13.24
CA VAL A 274 30.21 4.30 -12.13
C VAL A 274 28.68 4.31 -12.02
N GLU A 275 27.95 4.35 -13.14
CA GLU A 275 26.49 4.27 -13.14
C GLU A 275 26.00 2.95 -12.52
N ILE A 276 26.58 1.80 -12.90
CA ILE A 276 26.28 0.49 -12.30
C ILE A 276 26.57 0.48 -10.79
N GLU A 277 27.73 1.01 -10.37
CA GLU A 277 28.10 1.08 -8.95
C GLU A 277 27.13 1.94 -8.13
N THR A 278 26.70 3.10 -8.67
CA THR A 278 25.71 3.97 -8.00
C THR A 278 24.32 3.36 -7.94
N LEU A 279 23.86 2.69 -9.00
CA LEU A 279 22.59 1.96 -9.01
C LEU A 279 22.59 0.81 -8.00
N HIS A 280 23.70 0.07 -7.89
CA HIS A 280 23.83 -1.04 -6.94
C HIS A 280 23.97 -0.56 -5.48
N ALA A 281 24.52 0.63 -5.25
CA ALA A 281 24.48 1.29 -3.94
C ALA A 281 23.06 1.74 -3.56
N LEU A 282 22.30 2.28 -4.53
CA LEU A 282 20.90 2.66 -4.35
C LEU A 282 20.01 1.45 -4.04
N GLU A 283 20.16 0.35 -4.78
CA GLU A 283 19.50 -0.93 -4.55
C GLU A 283 19.66 -1.40 -3.09
N LYS A 284 20.90 -1.52 -2.61
CA LYS A 284 21.21 -1.91 -1.22
C LYS A 284 20.61 -0.95 -0.18
N GLY A 285 20.56 0.35 -0.49
CA GLY A 285 19.91 1.35 0.34
C GLY A 285 18.39 1.14 0.45
N LEU A 286 17.75 0.81 -0.67
CA LEU A 286 16.31 0.50 -0.74
C LEU A 286 16.00 -0.83 -0.02
N GLU A 287 16.80 -1.88 -0.23
CA GLU A 287 16.68 -3.15 0.49
C GLU A 287 16.80 -2.96 2.02
N SER A 288 17.80 -2.21 2.47
CA SER A 288 18.02 -1.92 3.88
C SER A 288 16.85 -1.14 4.50
N SER A 289 16.31 -0.15 3.76
CA SER A 289 15.12 0.61 4.14
C SER A 289 13.87 -0.27 4.20
N LEU A 290 13.69 -1.17 3.23
CA LEU A 290 12.59 -2.14 3.20
C LEU A 290 12.66 -3.08 4.41
N GLN A 291 13.80 -3.73 4.66
CA GLN A 291 14.01 -4.60 5.82
C GLN A 291 13.77 -3.87 7.15
N HIS A 292 14.22 -2.61 7.28
CA HIS A 292 13.93 -1.80 8.47
C HIS A 292 12.43 -1.58 8.65
N THR A 293 11.69 -1.22 7.59
CA THR A 293 10.23 -1.06 7.68
C THR A 293 9.51 -2.37 8.03
N GLN A 294 9.92 -3.49 7.43
CA GLN A 294 9.35 -4.81 7.72
C GLN A 294 9.54 -5.21 9.18
N ARG A 295 10.76 -5.05 9.73
CA ARG A 295 11.04 -5.31 11.16
C ARG A 295 10.19 -4.44 12.08
N MET A 296 10.06 -3.15 11.76
CA MET A 296 9.26 -2.22 12.55
C MET A 296 7.77 -2.59 12.57
N TYR A 297 7.20 -3.04 11.45
CA TYR A 297 5.83 -3.57 11.43
C TYR A 297 5.68 -4.91 12.16
N SER A 298 6.66 -5.81 12.02
CA SER A 298 6.67 -7.09 12.71
C SER A 298 6.60 -6.89 14.22
N ASN A 299 7.38 -5.94 14.75
CA ASN A 299 7.36 -5.58 16.17
C ASN A 299 6.02 -4.94 16.56
N GLN A 300 5.52 -3.96 15.78
CA GLN A 300 4.22 -3.33 16.05
C GLN A 300 3.05 -4.32 16.06
N LEU A 301 3.06 -5.33 15.19
CA LEU A 301 2.09 -6.42 15.19
C LEU A 301 2.26 -7.35 16.40
N GLN A 302 3.49 -7.65 16.80
CA GLN A 302 3.79 -8.45 17.99
C GLN A 302 3.35 -7.74 19.28
N ASP A 303 3.52 -6.42 19.37
CA ASP A 303 3.08 -5.60 20.50
C ASP A 303 1.55 -5.56 20.59
N LEU A 304 0.87 -5.32 19.47
CA LEU A 304 -0.61 -5.37 19.41
C LEU A 304 -1.15 -6.76 19.74
N SER A 305 -0.50 -7.82 19.27
CA SER A 305 -0.87 -9.20 19.59
C SER A 305 -0.73 -9.51 21.09
N GLN A 306 0.29 -8.98 21.77
CA GLN A 306 0.43 -9.12 23.23
C GLN A 306 -0.69 -8.40 23.98
N VAL A 307 -1.08 -7.20 23.54
CA VAL A 307 -2.20 -6.45 24.14
C VAL A 307 -3.53 -7.19 23.96
N ILE A 308 -3.78 -7.77 22.77
CA ILE A 308 -4.97 -8.58 22.51
C ILE A 308 -5.02 -9.78 23.45
N VAL A 309 -3.93 -10.56 23.56
CA VAL A 309 -3.86 -11.72 24.46
C VAL A 309 -4.05 -11.32 25.94
N GLY A 310 -3.54 -10.15 26.35
CA GLY A 310 -3.79 -9.59 27.67
C GLY A 310 -5.27 -9.32 27.93
N LEU A 311 -5.94 -8.62 27.01
CA LEU A 311 -7.38 -8.31 27.10
C LEU A 311 -8.26 -9.57 27.02
N GLU A 312 -7.88 -10.56 26.22
CA GLU A 312 -8.56 -11.87 26.16
C GLU A 312 -8.47 -12.59 27.51
N SER A 313 -7.31 -12.56 28.16
CA SER A 313 -7.10 -13.12 29.51
C SER A 313 -7.94 -12.39 30.57
N GLU A 314 -7.98 -11.06 30.54
CA GLU A 314 -8.82 -10.26 31.46
C GLU A 314 -10.32 -10.55 31.25
N LEU A 315 -10.78 -10.67 30.00
CA LEU A 315 -12.16 -11.02 29.69
C LEU A 315 -12.53 -12.42 30.19
N GLU A 316 -11.64 -13.40 30.06
CA GLU A 316 -11.87 -14.75 30.56
C GLU A 316 -11.88 -14.79 32.10
N GLN A 317 -10.96 -14.07 32.76
CA GLN A 317 -10.97 -13.90 34.21
C GLN A 317 -12.30 -13.30 34.73
N VAL A 318 -12.86 -12.32 34.01
CA VAL A 318 -14.16 -11.71 34.35
C VAL A 318 -15.32 -12.70 34.11
N ARG A 319 -15.27 -13.53 33.07
CA ARG A 319 -16.27 -14.58 32.79
C ARG A 319 -16.28 -15.63 33.91
N ASP A 320 -15.12 -16.11 34.33
CA ASP A 320 -14.98 -17.04 35.46
C ASP A 320 -15.45 -16.42 36.79
N GLY A 321 -15.11 -15.15 37.02
CA GLY A 321 -15.62 -14.37 38.15
C GLY A 321 -17.15 -14.30 38.17
N LEU A 322 -17.78 -14.06 37.02
CA LEU A 322 -19.24 -14.03 36.89
C LEU A 322 -19.87 -15.43 37.06
N ALA A 323 -19.25 -16.49 36.53
CA ALA A 323 -19.72 -17.86 36.67
C ALA A 323 -19.69 -18.32 38.14
N THR A 324 -18.59 -18.07 38.85
CA THR A 324 -18.47 -18.37 40.28
C THR A 324 -19.43 -17.54 41.13
N GLN A 325 -19.64 -16.26 40.82
CA GLN A 325 -20.62 -15.42 41.51
C GLN A 325 -22.06 -15.89 41.30
N ARG A 326 -22.41 -16.32 40.07
CA ARG A 326 -23.71 -16.93 39.76
C ARG A 326 -23.94 -18.20 40.59
N GLN A 327 -22.92 -19.05 40.73
CA GLN A 327 -23.00 -20.27 41.54
C GLN A 327 -23.21 -19.96 43.03
N ARG A 328 -22.48 -18.98 43.59
CA ARG A 328 -22.69 -18.51 44.98
C ARG A 328 -24.10 -17.96 45.21
N HIS A 329 -24.62 -17.18 44.26
CA HIS A 329 -25.99 -16.65 44.33
C HIS A 329 -27.04 -17.78 44.31
N SER A 330 -26.85 -18.79 43.45
CA SER A 330 -27.72 -19.99 43.41
C SER A 330 -27.72 -20.73 44.75
N GLN A 331 -26.54 -20.96 45.34
CA GLN A 331 -26.40 -21.58 46.67
C GLN A 331 -27.12 -20.77 47.76
N LEU A 332 -26.94 -19.44 47.78
CA LEU A 332 -27.61 -18.56 48.74
C LEU A 332 -29.15 -18.56 48.57
N LEU A 333 -29.63 -18.60 47.34
CA LEU A 333 -31.07 -18.68 47.06
C LEU A 333 -31.66 -20.02 47.52
N ASN A 334 -30.93 -21.13 47.34
CA ASN A 334 -31.32 -22.44 47.85
C ASN A 334 -31.37 -22.47 49.40
N THR A 335 -30.39 -21.89 50.09
CA THR A 335 -30.43 -21.81 51.56
C THR A 335 -31.55 -20.89 52.05
N LYS A 336 -31.78 -19.75 51.37
CA LYS A 336 -32.92 -18.86 51.63
C LYS A 336 -34.25 -19.63 51.53
N MET A 337 -34.49 -20.34 50.43
CA MET A 337 -35.72 -21.12 50.23
C MET A 337 -35.88 -22.22 51.29
N ARG A 338 -34.79 -22.83 51.77
CA ARG A 338 -34.85 -23.80 52.88
C ARG A 338 -35.27 -23.12 54.19
N LEU A 339 -34.63 -22.00 54.55
CA LEU A 339 -34.95 -21.23 55.75
C LEU A 339 -36.37 -20.66 55.72
N GLU A 340 -36.88 -20.22 54.56
CA GLU A 340 -38.27 -19.77 54.41
C GLU A 340 -39.28 -20.90 54.66
N ARG A 341 -38.97 -22.14 54.24
CA ARG A 341 -39.78 -23.33 54.57
C ARG A 341 -39.72 -23.65 56.06
N GLU A 342 -38.53 -23.61 56.68
CA GLU A 342 -38.34 -23.81 58.13
C GLU A 342 -39.14 -22.76 58.93
N ILE A 343 -39.05 -21.47 58.58
CA ILE A 343 -39.85 -20.40 59.21
C ILE A 343 -41.36 -20.65 59.04
N ALA A 344 -41.80 -21.11 57.86
CA ALA A 344 -43.21 -21.43 57.62
C ALA A 344 -43.70 -22.63 58.46
N THR A 345 -42.87 -23.66 58.69
CA THR A 345 -43.23 -24.76 59.60
C THR A 345 -43.24 -24.31 61.06
N TYR A 346 -42.26 -23.51 61.50
CA TYR A 346 -42.26 -22.95 62.85
C TYR A 346 -43.48 -22.08 63.13
N ARG A 347 -43.90 -21.22 62.19
CA ARG A 347 -45.15 -20.43 62.32
C ARG A 347 -46.38 -21.31 62.51
N ARG A 348 -46.59 -22.32 61.66
CA ARG A 348 -47.73 -23.27 61.80
C ARG A 348 -47.72 -24.03 63.13
N LEU A 349 -46.54 -24.38 63.64
CA LEU A 349 -46.40 -25.07 64.93
C LEU A 349 -46.74 -24.14 66.10
N LEU A 350 -46.28 -22.88 66.05
CA LEU A 350 -46.61 -21.85 67.04
C LEU A 350 -48.11 -21.52 67.02
N GLU A 351 -48.69 -21.27 65.84
CA GLU A 351 -50.14 -21.05 65.65
C GLU A 351 -50.98 -22.21 66.23
N ARG A 352 -50.51 -23.46 66.10
CA ARG A 352 -51.16 -24.65 66.68
C ARG A 352 -51.01 -24.72 68.20
N GLU A 353 -49.89 -24.31 68.77
CA GLU A 353 -49.72 -24.23 70.24
C GLU A 353 -50.48 -23.06 70.85
N GLU A 354 -50.50 -21.90 70.20
CA GLU A 354 -51.32 -20.76 70.57
C GLU A 354 -52.81 -21.14 70.54
N GLY A 355 -53.26 -21.89 69.52
CA GLY A 355 -54.60 -22.47 69.49
C GLY A 355 -54.90 -23.54 70.58
N ARG A 356 -53.87 -24.12 71.21
CA ARG A 356 -54.03 -24.97 72.40
C ARG A 356 -54.06 -24.16 73.70
N TYR A 357 -53.38 -23.01 73.75
CA TYR A 357 -53.39 -22.09 74.89
C TYR A 357 -54.65 -21.19 74.92
N MET A 358 -55.15 -20.79 73.76
CA MET A 358 -56.30 -19.91 73.57
C MET A 358 -57.56 -20.74 73.28
N GLY A 359 -58.07 -21.41 74.33
CA GLY A 359 -59.33 -22.15 74.27
C GLY A 359 -60.53 -21.25 73.90
N ARG A 360 -61.63 -21.89 73.46
CA ARG A 360 -62.81 -21.31 72.77
C ARG A 360 -63.55 -20.15 73.49
N GLU A 361 -63.15 -19.74 74.70
CA GLU A 361 -63.78 -18.67 75.49
C GLU A 361 -62.79 -17.61 76.03
N GLY A 362 -61.57 -17.53 75.50
CA GLY A 362 -60.71 -16.34 75.65
C GLY A 362 -60.13 -16.07 77.05
N GLN A 363 -60.11 -17.05 77.95
CA GLN A 363 -59.37 -16.97 79.22
C GLN A 363 -57.99 -17.64 79.12
N PRO A 364 -56.91 -17.02 79.65
CA PRO A 364 -55.59 -17.63 79.68
C PRO A 364 -55.52 -18.74 80.73
N MET A 365 -55.24 -19.97 80.30
CA MET A 365 -54.96 -21.10 81.21
C MET A 365 -53.60 -20.90 81.91
N SER A 366 -53.59 -21.11 83.23
CA SER A 366 -52.40 -20.91 84.07
C SER A 366 -51.23 -21.81 83.64
N LEU A 367 -50.08 -21.19 83.40
CA LEU A 367 -48.83 -21.87 83.05
C LEU A 367 -48.42 -22.87 84.15
N ARG A 368 -48.36 -24.17 83.80
CA ARG A 368 -47.59 -25.14 84.60
C ARG A 368 -46.12 -25.10 84.17
N PRO A 369 -45.15 -25.11 85.11
CA PRO A 369 -43.73 -25.11 84.76
C PRO A 369 -43.34 -26.28 83.85
N TRP A 370 -42.64 -25.96 82.77
CA TRP A 370 -42.12 -26.93 81.82
C TRP A 370 -40.99 -27.73 82.50
N ARG A 371 -41.27 -28.98 82.92
CA ARG A 371 -40.19 -29.88 83.34
C ARG A 371 -39.50 -30.44 82.11
N SER A 372 -38.28 -29.97 81.87
CA SER A 372 -37.35 -30.63 80.96
C SER A 372 -37.14 -32.08 81.42
N SER A 373 -37.66 -33.02 80.64
CA SER A 373 -37.31 -34.44 80.80
C SER A 373 -36.08 -34.70 79.97
N VAL A 374 -34.91 -34.58 80.59
CA VAL A 374 -33.68 -35.19 80.06
C VAL A 374 -33.92 -36.70 80.06
N VAL A 375 -34.19 -37.26 78.88
CA VAL A 375 -34.17 -38.71 78.67
C VAL A 375 -32.81 -39.02 78.05
N GLU A 376 -31.96 -39.66 78.84
CA GLU A 376 -30.66 -40.15 78.41
C GLU A 376 -30.81 -41.21 77.31
N LEU A 377 -29.81 -41.31 76.43
CA LEU A 377 -29.73 -42.42 75.49
C LEU A 377 -29.67 -43.76 76.26
N LYS A 378 -30.47 -44.73 75.84
CA LYS A 378 -30.08 -46.13 75.93
C LYS A 378 -30.64 -46.94 74.76
N GLU A 379 -29.79 -47.78 74.22
CA GLU A 379 -30.02 -48.54 72.98
C GLU A 379 -30.89 -49.80 73.22
N ASN A 380 -31.37 -50.33 72.09
CA ASN A 380 -31.80 -51.72 71.83
C ASN A 380 -33.27 -52.13 72.07
N GLY A 381 -33.91 -52.57 70.98
CA GLY A 381 -34.78 -53.76 71.01
C GLY A 381 -36.25 -53.60 70.63
N LEU A 382 -36.55 -53.71 69.32
CA LEU A 382 -37.73 -54.35 68.70
C LEU A 382 -39.08 -54.42 69.48
N GLU A 383 -40.16 -53.83 68.94
CA GLU A 383 -41.17 -54.56 68.12
C GLU A 383 -42.33 -53.66 67.62
N ASN A 384 -43.07 -54.20 66.65
CA ASN A 384 -44.01 -53.56 65.72
C ASN A 384 -45.27 -52.91 66.32
N GLY A 385 -45.79 -51.92 65.58
CA GLY A 385 -47.20 -51.98 65.16
C GLY A 385 -48.06 -50.73 65.36
N PHE A 386 -48.11 -49.83 64.36
CA PHE A 386 -49.33 -49.10 63.96
C PHE A 386 -49.15 -48.51 62.55
N SER A 387 -49.89 -49.04 61.57
CA SER A 387 -50.19 -48.39 60.27
C SER A 387 -51.09 -47.16 60.50
N ASP A 388 -51.29 -46.17 59.63
CA ASP A 388 -50.90 -45.83 58.25
C ASP A 388 -51.23 -44.30 58.09
N PRO A 389 -51.05 -43.59 56.96
CA PRO A 389 -50.45 -44.02 55.69
C PRO A 389 -49.23 -43.19 55.25
N ALA A 390 -48.52 -43.74 54.27
CA ALA A 390 -47.46 -43.04 53.54
C ALA A 390 -47.93 -41.76 52.85
N VAL A 391 -47.13 -40.70 52.99
CA VAL A 391 -46.98 -39.69 51.93
C VAL A 391 -45.53 -39.80 51.47
N SER A 392 -45.34 -40.44 50.31
CA SER A 392 -44.03 -40.57 49.66
C SER A 392 -43.51 -39.18 49.24
N PRO A 393 -42.20 -38.91 49.31
CA PRO A 393 -41.63 -37.65 48.85
C PRO A 393 -41.58 -37.60 47.31
N ASP A 394 -42.66 -37.12 46.69
CA ASP A 394 -42.69 -36.83 45.25
C ASP A 394 -41.94 -35.51 44.93
N GLU A 395 -40.63 -35.63 44.70
CA GLU A 395 -40.04 -34.96 43.53
C GLU A 395 -40.28 -35.85 42.29
N PRO A 396 -40.38 -35.33 41.05
CA PRO A 396 -40.14 -33.94 40.64
C PRO A 396 -41.26 -33.33 39.77
N LYS A 397 -41.23 -31.99 39.65
CA LYS A 397 -41.56 -31.26 38.40
C LYS A 397 -41.09 -29.82 38.51
N SER A 398 -39.87 -29.58 38.03
CA SER A 398 -39.42 -28.22 37.71
C SER A 398 -40.26 -27.72 36.52
N GLU A 399 -41.16 -26.78 36.73
CA GLU A 399 -41.70 -25.98 35.62
C GLU A 399 -40.55 -25.18 34.99
N PRO A 400 -40.31 -25.31 33.67
CA PRO A 400 -39.41 -24.40 32.98
C PRO A 400 -40.12 -23.05 32.82
N LEU A 401 -39.84 -22.13 33.75
CA LEU A 401 -40.16 -20.71 33.55
C LEU A 401 -39.31 -20.13 32.40
N PRO A 402 -39.82 -19.12 31.68
CA PRO A 402 -39.66 -19.04 30.24
C PRO A 402 -38.23 -18.72 29.80
N GLU A 403 -37.88 -19.21 28.61
CA GLU A 403 -36.73 -18.72 27.87
C GLU A 403 -36.86 -17.20 27.70
N ILE A 404 -35.96 -16.46 28.33
CA ILE A 404 -35.78 -15.05 28.03
C ILE A 404 -35.30 -14.99 26.57
N PRO A 405 -36.01 -14.32 25.65
CA PRO A 405 -35.58 -14.23 24.27
C PRO A 405 -34.16 -13.70 24.20
N SER A 406 -33.27 -14.45 23.56
CA SER A 406 -31.92 -14.01 23.30
C SER A 406 -31.96 -12.76 22.42
N LEU A 407 -31.77 -11.59 23.04
CA LEU A 407 -31.57 -10.32 22.34
C LEU A 407 -30.16 -10.26 21.72
N LEU A 408 -29.86 -11.25 20.89
CA LEU A 408 -28.96 -11.12 19.75
C LEU A 408 -29.85 -10.76 18.56
N PRO A 409 -29.74 -9.53 18.00
CA PRO A 409 -30.40 -9.21 16.76
C PRO A 409 -29.87 -10.13 15.66
N ALA A 410 -30.69 -11.10 15.23
CA ALA A 410 -30.42 -11.87 14.04
C ALA A 410 -30.23 -10.93 12.83
N GLU A 411 -29.31 -11.30 11.95
CA GLU A 411 -28.83 -10.51 10.82
C GLU A 411 -29.98 -10.00 9.94
N ASN A 412 -30.39 -8.75 10.16
CA ASN A 412 -31.31 -8.05 9.28
C ASN A 412 -30.52 -7.02 8.47
N GLY A 413 -30.62 -7.13 7.14
CA GLY A 413 -29.73 -6.49 6.19
C GLY A 413 -29.57 -4.98 6.35
N ILE A 414 -28.37 -4.50 6.03
CA ILE A 414 -27.91 -3.11 6.13
C ILE A 414 -28.82 -2.17 5.32
N LYS A 415 -29.85 -1.62 5.97
CA LYS A 415 -30.58 -0.45 5.45
C LYS A 415 -29.73 0.79 5.69
N LYS A 416 -29.07 1.27 4.64
CA LYS A 416 -28.28 2.51 4.64
C LYS A 416 -29.17 3.70 5.01
N SER A 417 -29.15 4.12 6.27
CA SER A 417 -29.74 5.38 6.69
C SER A 417 -28.83 6.53 6.27
N ILE A 418 -29.27 7.28 5.24
CA ILE A 418 -28.58 8.49 4.78
C ILE A 418 -28.81 9.59 5.82
N LEU A 419 -27.86 9.75 6.75
CA LEU A 419 -27.81 10.90 7.64
C LEU A 419 -27.34 12.12 6.85
N HIS A 420 -28.28 12.97 6.44
CA HIS A 420 -27.98 14.29 5.90
C HIS A 420 -27.29 15.15 6.96
N ARG A 421 -25.96 15.27 6.88
CA ARG A 421 -25.21 16.25 7.67
C ARG A 421 -25.57 17.65 7.17
N GLN A 422 -26.20 18.45 8.03
CA GLN A 422 -26.43 19.86 7.73
C GLN A 422 -25.10 20.58 7.51
N GLN A 423 -25.02 21.36 6.43
CA GLN A 423 -23.92 22.28 6.18
C GLN A 423 -24.23 23.59 6.91
N SER A 424 -23.36 24.02 7.83
CA SER A 424 -23.42 25.38 8.37
C SER A 424 -22.04 25.93 8.75
N LEU A 425 -21.76 27.07 8.13
CA LEU A 425 -20.70 28.06 8.38
C LEU A 425 -19.21 27.69 8.20
N VAL A 426 -18.51 28.65 7.61
CA VAL A 426 -17.14 28.62 7.08
C VAL A 426 -16.56 30.05 7.23
N ILE A 427 -15.29 30.18 7.63
CA ILE A 427 -14.49 31.43 7.81
C ILE A 427 -14.92 32.25 9.07
N LEU A 428 -14.06 32.78 9.96
CA LEU A 428 -12.79 33.54 9.87
C LEU A 428 -11.70 32.98 10.83
N THR A 429 -10.50 32.58 10.38
CA THR A 429 -9.24 33.37 10.24
C THR A 429 -8.78 34.16 11.48
N GLY A 430 -7.60 33.83 12.04
CA GLY A 430 -7.08 34.52 13.25
C GLY A 430 -5.65 34.20 13.74
N LYS A 431 -4.63 34.43 12.90
CA LYS A 431 -3.22 34.79 13.23
C LYS A 431 -2.35 33.97 14.22
N THR A 432 -1.18 33.57 13.68
CA THR A 432 0.18 33.60 14.28
C THR A 432 0.49 32.85 15.58
N HIS A 433 1.37 31.85 15.49
CA HIS A 433 2.78 32.05 15.82
C HIS A 433 3.69 31.07 15.06
N THR A 434 4.71 31.60 14.38
CA THR A 434 5.87 30.82 13.92
C THR A 434 6.76 30.53 15.12
N TYR A 435 6.92 29.26 15.49
CA TYR A 435 8.03 28.82 16.33
C TYR A 435 8.71 27.62 15.70
N THR A 436 9.96 27.83 15.29
CA THR A 436 10.83 26.76 14.80
C THR A 436 11.36 25.98 15.98
N HIS A 437 11.01 24.69 16.08
CA HIS A 437 11.88 23.74 16.77
C HIS A 437 12.02 22.45 15.97
N THR A 438 13.24 21.97 15.90
CA THR A 438 13.65 20.77 15.18
C THR A 438 13.47 19.50 16.01
N HIS A 439 13.58 18.37 15.30
CA HIS A 439 13.76 16.98 15.75
C HIS A 439 12.54 16.07 16.04
N THR A 440 12.63 14.88 15.40
CA THR A 440 12.06 13.56 15.76
C THR A 440 10.55 13.40 15.98
N HIS A 441 9.82 12.94 14.95
CA HIS A 441 9.02 11.71 15.06
C HIS A 441 8.55 11.15 13.70
N THR A 442 9.44 10.41 13.01
CA THR A 442 9.16 9.79 11.70
C THR A 442 8.99 8.26 11.80
N HIS A 443 7.99 7.76 12.54
CA HIS A 443 7.76 6.29 12.58
C HIS A 443 6.34 5.75 12.86
N THR A 444 5.30 6.58 12.87
CA THR A 444 3.92 6.10 13.15
C THR A 444 3.01 6.05 11.92
N HIS A 445 3.40 6.65 10.78
CA HIS A 445 2.51 6.80 9.63
C HIS A 445 2.50 5.66 8.61
N LYS A 446 3.13 4.55 8.96
CA LYS A 446 3.45 3.47 8.03
C LYS A 446 2.50 2.26 8.23
N CYS A 447 2.01 2.03 9.46
CA CYS A 447 1.39 0.75 9.85
C CYS A 447 -0.06 0.53 9.36
N THR A 448 -0.80 1.56 8.96
CA THR A 448 -2.21 1.41 8.52
C THR A 448 -2.39 1.21 7.02
N HIS A 449 -1.32 1.37 6.22
CA HIS A 449 -1.42 1.26 4.76
C HIS A 449 -1.18 -0.16 4.23
N THR A 450 -0.60 -1.03 5.05
CA THR A 450 -0.32 -2.44 4.75
C THR A 450 -1.50 -3.35 5.05
N LEU A 451 -2.24 -3.11 6.14
CA LEU A 451 -3.40 -3.94 6.53
C LEU A 451 -4.51 -3.95 5.47
N THR A 452 -4.85 -2.79 4.90
CA THR A 452 -5.89 -2.69 3.86
C THR A 452 -5.48 -3.37 2.54
N ALA A 453 -4.18 -3.39 2.23
CA ALA A 453 -3.66 -4.09 1.05
C ALA A 453 -3.68 -5.62 1.24
N VAL A 454 -3.30 -6.10 2.42
CA VAL A 454 -3.30 -7.55 2.74
C VAL A 454 -4.72 -8.12 2.73
N MET A 455 -5.72 -7.41 3.28
CA MET A 455 -7.12 -7.84 3.20
C MET A 455 -7.61 -7.96 1.75
N SER A 456 -7.31 -6.97 0.89
CA SER A 456 -7.69 -7.00 -0.52
C SER A 456 -7.07 -8.17 -1.30
N CYS A 457 -5.83 -8.55 -0.98
CA CYS A 457 -5.17 -9.71 -1.59
C CYS A 457 -5.76 -11.06 -1.15
N TYR A 458 -6.20 -11.18 0.12
CA TYR A 458 -6.85 -12.40 0.61
C TYR A 458 -8.22 -12.63 -0.04
N ASP A 459 -9.04 -11.57 -0.19
CA ASP A 459 -10.35 -11.66 -0.86
C ASP A 459 -10.21 -12.07 -2.33
N LEU A 460 -9.23 -11.52 -3.06
CA LEU A 460 -8.93 -11.88 -4.45
C LEU A 460 -8.47 -13.35 -4.60
N LEU A 461 -7.65 -13.85 -3.68
CA LEU A 461 -7.22 -15.26 -3.67
C LEU A 461 -8.38 -16.21 -3.32
N PHE A 462 -9.26 -15.84 -2.41
CA PHE A 462 -10.46 -16.62 -2.08
C PHE A 462 -11.42 -16.73 -3.28
N ILE A 463 -11.64 -15.63 -4.00
CA ILE A 463 -12.47 -15.61 -5.21
C ILE A 463 -11.84 -16.47 -6.34
N GLN A 464 -10.53 -16.41 -6.55
CA GLN A 464 -9.85 -17.28 -7.52
C GLN A 464 -9.94 -18.76 -7.15
N SER A 465 -9.81 -19.10 -5.87
CA SER A 465 -9.95 -20.48 -5.37
C SER A 465 -11.33 -21.05 -5.66
N GLN A 466 -12.40 -20.30 -5.31
CA GLN A 466 -13.78 -20.70 -5.56
C GLN A 466 -14.10 -20.88 -7.05
N SER A 467 -13.50 -20.05 -7.93
CA SER A 467 -13.65 -20.17 -9.38
C SER A 467 -13.01 -21.46 -9.93
N LYS A 468 -11.81 -21.81 -9.43
CA LYS A 468 -11.10 -23.04 -9.81
C LYS A 468 -11.81 -24.32 -9.35
N ILE A 469 -12.43 -24.30 -8.17
CA ILE A 469 -13.19 -25.46 -7.66
C ILE A 469 -14.44 -25.72 -8.52
N LYS A 470 -15.15 -24.67 -8.97
CA LYS A 470 -16.32 -24.80 -9.86
C LYS A 470 -15.98 -25.32 -11.26
N THR A 471 -14.77 -25.09 -11.76
CA THR A 471 -14.34 -25.58 -13.09
C THR A 471 -13.86 -27.04 -13.07
N CYS A 472 -13.67 -27.65 -11.90
CA CYS A 472 -13.28 -29.06 -11.76
C CYS A 472 -14.45 -30.02 -11.44
N GLN A 473 -15.70 -29.53 -11.39
CA GLN A 473 -16.89 -30.34 -11.09
C GLN A 473 -17.84 -30.58 -12.27
N SER A 474 -17.52 -30.09 -13.47
CA SER A 474 -18.22 -30.48 -14.71
C SER A 474 -17.63 -31.78 -15.26
N PRO A 475 -18.40 -32.90 -15.33
CA PRO A 475 -17.98 -34.09 -16.06
C PRO A 475 -17.96 -33.81 -17.59
N PRO A 476 -17.24 -34.62 -18.38
CA PRO A 476 -17.08 -34.43 -19.83
C PRO A 476 -18.37 -34.66 -20.63
#